data_AF-A0A448NR91-F1
#
_entry.id   AF-A0A448NR91-F1
#
_cell.length_a   1.000
_cell.length_b   1.000
_cell.length_c   1.000
_cell.angle_alpha   90.00
_cell.angle_beta   90.00
_cell.angle_gamma   90.00
#
_symmetry.space_group_name_H-M   'P 1'
#
loop_
_entity.id
_entity.type
_entity.pdbx_description
1 polymer ?
#
loop_
_entity_poly.entity_id
_entity_poly.type
_entity_poly.pdbx_seq_one_letter_code
_entity_poly.pdbx_strand_id
1 'polypeptide(L)'
;MKFGKVEDPSQIDFRLPKDHPRTKEILKKNKSKDFNISIGCAKWNKTDLKGFYPRGTKDELTYYSTQFNSIELNATFYKSPSPDQVFTWKDKTPADFKFFPKVPNTVLHYRRLINITDVVTGFASSVLNFEKN
;
A
#
# COMPACT_ATOMS: atom_id res chain seq x y z
N MET A 1 -11.47 12.78 -10.14
CA MET A 1 -10.91 13.98 -9.47
C MET A 1 -9.41 14.04 -9.72
N LYS A 2 -8.87 15.19 -10.15
CA LYS A 2 -7.42 15.43 -10.26
C LYS A 2 -6.93 16.22 -9.04
N PHE A 3 -7.22 15.72 -7.85
CA PHE A 3 -6.80 16.40 -6.62
C PHE A 3 -5.27 16.37 -6.50
N GLY A 4 -4.65 17.53 -6.29
CA GLY A 4 -3.19 17.67 -6.14
C GLY A 4 -2.36 17.51 -7.43
N LYS A 5 -2.98 17.37 -8.61
CA LYS A 5 -2.23 17.34 -9.87
C LYS A 5 -1.94 18.76 -10.34
N VAL A 6 -0.68 19.07 -10.59
CA VAL A 6 -0.25 20.31 -11.24
C VAL A 6 0.27 20.06 -12.65
N GLU A 7 0.32 21.11 -13.46
CA GLU A 7 0.81 21.06 -14.84
C GLU A 7 2.33 20.86 -14.88
N ASP A 8 3.06 21.59 -14.05
CA ASP A 8 4.51 21.48 -13.90
C ASP A 8 4.91 21.38 -12.41
N PRO A 9 5.28 20.17 -11.92
CA PRO A 9 5.76 19.99 -10.56
C PRO A 9 7.03 20.78 -10.23
N SER A 10 7.85 21.16 -11.21
CA SER A 10 9.11 21.88 -10.97
C SER A 10 8.91 23.28 -10.38
N GLN A 11 7.71 23.84 -10.56
CA GLN A 11 7.33 25.16 -10.03
C GLN A 11 6.78 25.10 -8.61
N ILE A 12 6.62 23.90 -8.03
CA ILE A 12 6.15 23.75 -6.66
C ILE A 12 7.33 23.80 -5.69
N ASP A 13 7.23 24.68 -4.70
CA ASP A 13 8.07 24.63 -3.52
C ASP A 13 7.65 23.46 -2.61
N PHE A 14 8.37 22.34 -2.69
CA PHE A 14 8.15 21.17 -1.85
C PHE A 14 8.85 21.26 -0.48
N ARG A 15 9.44 22.40 -0.11
CA ARG A 15 10.03 22.55 1.22
C ARG A 15 8.94 22.50 2.27
N LEU A 16 9.21 21.73 3.33
CA LEU A 16 8.37 21.74 4.52
C LEU A 16 8.51 23.10 5.23
N PRO A 17 7.44 23.64 5.82
CA PRO A 17 7.52 24.84 6.65
C PRO A 17 8.45 24.58 7.84
N LYS A 18 8.91 25.67 8.47
CA LYS A 18 9.67 25.54 9.73
C LYS A 18 8.83 24.79 10.76
N ASP A 19 9.47 23.83 11.43
CA ASP A 19 8.83 23.10 12.53
C ASP A 19 8.32 24.06 13.60
N HIS A 20 7.16 23.73 14.16
CA HIS A 20 6.67 24.41 15.35
C HIS A 20 7.66 24.21 16.51
N PRO A 21 7.96 25.23 17.35
CA PRO A 21 8.94 25.12 18.44
C PRO A 21 8.72 23.91 19.36
N ARG A 22 7.44 23.58 19.60
CA ARG A 22 7.01 22.43 20.41
C ARG A 22 7.40 21.07 19.84
N THR A 23 7.63 20.93 18.54
CA THR A 23 8.09 19.67 17.92
C THR A 23 9.40 19.21 18.56
N LYS A 24 10.35 20.14 18.78
CA LYS A 24 11.63 19.83 19.43
C LYS A 24 11.45 19.37 20.88
N GLU A 25 10.52 19.97 21.61
CA GLU A 25 10.21 19.56 22.98
C GLU A 25 9.64 18.14 23.04
N ILE A 26 8.74 17.80 22.12
CA ILE A 26 8.10 16.48 22.05
C ILE A 26 9.12 15.41 21.66
N LEU A 27 9.93 15.66 20.63
CA LEU A 27 10.96 14.71 20.16
C LEU A 27 12.06 14.51 21.21
N LYS A 28 12.41 15.52 22.01
CA LYS A 28 13.35 15.36 23.13
C LYS A 28 12.79 14.45 24.24
N LYS A 29 11.49 14.52 24.49
CA LYS A 29 10.82 13.69 25.52
C LYS A 29 10.61 12.25 25.06
N ASN A 30 10.59 11.99 23.75
CA ASN A 30 10.34 10.68 23.17
C ASN A 30 11.56 10.25 22.34
N LYS A 31 12.46 9.45 22.93
CA LYS A 31 13.57 8.87 22.17
C LYS A 31 13.01 8.01 21.03
N SER A 32 13.59 8.14 19.84
CA SER A 32 13.25 7.28 18.71
C SER A 32 13.50 5.83 19.10
N LYS A 33 12.47 5.00 18.92
CA LYS A 33 12.65 3.54 18.79
C LYS A 33 13.22 3.25 17.40
N ASP A 34 13.48 1.96 17.11
CA ASP A 34 13.74 1.51 15.75
C ASP A 34 12.64 2.03 14.80
N PHE A 35 13.04 2.82 13.82
CA PHE A 35 12.13 3.47 12.89
C PHE A 35 12.13 2.71 11.58
N ASN A 36 11.04 1.99 11.32
CA ASN A 36 10.86 1.24 10.08
C ASN A 36 9.96 2.04 9.12
N ILE A 37 10.41 2.20 7.89
CA ILE A 37 9.65 2.88 6.83
C ILE A 37 9.29 1.87 5.75
N SER A 38 8.01 1.83 5.39
CA SER A 38 7.50 1.12 4.23
C SER A 38 7.14 2.12 3.13
N ILE A 39 7.74 1.96 1.95
CA ILE A 39 7.56 2.81 0.79
C ILE A 39 7.02 1.96 -0.36
N GLY A 40 6.02 2.49 -1.06
CA GLY A 40 5.38 1.80 -2.17
C GLY A 40 4.32 2.65 -2.85
N CYS A 41 3.81 2.14 -3.97
CA CYS A 41 2.73 2.68 -4.76
C CYS A 41 1.37 2.05 -4.38
N ALA A 42 0.30 2.68 -4.87
CA ALA A 42 -1.08 2.21 -4.78
C ALA A 42 -1.42 1.00 -5.69
N LYS A 43 -0.52 0.67 -6.61
CA LYS A 43 -0.65 -0.37 -7.65
C LYS A 43 0.74 -0.74 -8.16
N TRP A 44 0.87 -1.94 -8.74
CA TRP A 44 2.12 -2.41 -9.38
C TRP A 44 1.96 -2.70 -10.87
N ASN A 45 0.83 -2.41 -11.51
CA ASN A 45 0.69 -2.78 -12.92
C ASN A 45 1.46 -1.83 -13.85
N LYS A 46 1.91 -2.34 -15.00
CA LYS A 46 2.61 -1.52 -16.02
C LYS A 46 1.82 -0.34 -16.56
N THR A 47 0.50 -0.48 -16.65
CA THR A 47 -0.37 0.54 -17.25
C THR A 47 -0.31 1.84 -16.45
N ASP A 48 -0.29 1.71 -15.12
CA ASP A 48 -0.20 2.83 -14.18
C ASP A 48 1.27 3.29 -13.99
N LEU A 49 2.24 2.37 -13.99
CA LEU A 49 3.68 2.68 -13.80
C LEU A 49 4.45 2.65 -15.14
N LYS A 50 4.09 3.56 -16.05
CA LYS A 50 4.73 3.64 -17.38
C LYS A 50 6.21 4.00 -17.25
N GLY A 51 7.06 3.29 -17.98
CA GLY A 51 8.52 3.52 -17.99
C GLY A 51 9.27 2.98 -16.79
N PHE A 52 8.58 2.42 -15.78
CA PHE A 52 9.21 1.83 -14.60
C PHE A 52 9.76 0.41 -14.85
N TYR A 53 9.07 -0.36 -15.72
CA TYR A 53 9.42 -1.75 -15.98
C TYR A 53 10.34 -1.90 -17.20
N PRO A 54 11.45 -2.66 -17.08
CA PRO A 54 12.28 -3.03 -18.22
C PRO A 54 11.49 -3.73 -19.34
N ARG A 55 11.99 -3.61 -20.57
CA ARG A 55 11.37 -4.29 -21.71
C ARG A 55 11.44 -5.80 -21.49
N GLY A 56 10.30 -6.47 -21.62
CA GLY A 56 10.21 -7.94 -21.48
C GLY A 56 9.92 -8.44 -20.06
N THR A 57 9.72 -7.57 -19.06
CA THR A 57 9.25 -8.01 -17.72
C THR A 57 7.97 -8.83 -17.85
N LYS A 58 7.96 -10.07 -17.39
CA LYS A 58 6.74 -10.92 -17.41
C LYS A 58 5.98 -10.84 -16.10
N ASP A 59 6.69 -10.83 -14.98
CA ASP A 59 6.11 -10.69 -13.65
C ASP A 59 6.39 -9.30 -13.08
N GLU A 60 5.33 -8.49 -13.05
CA GLU A 60 5.39 -7.12 -12.57
C GLU A 60 5.55 -7.05 -11.05
N LEU A 61 4.92 -7.96 -10.29
CA LEU A 61 4.97 -7.94 -8.83
C LEU A 61 6.36 -8.33 -8.34
N THR A 62 6.93 -9.39 -8.90
CA THR A 62 8.29 -9.82 -8.56
C THR A 62 9.29 -8.69 -8.81
N TYR A 63 9.26 -8.07 -10.00
CA TYR A 63 10.14 -6.93 -10.28
C TYR A 63 9.88 -5.75 -9.34
N TYR A 64 8.61 -5.37 -9.17
CA TYR A 64 8.22 -4.25 -8.30
C TYR A 64 8.76 -4.41 -6.87
N SER A 65 8.69 -5.63 -6.33
CA SER A 65 9.16 -5.95 -4.97
C SER A 65 10.68 -5.92 -4.81
N THR A 66 11.44 -5.81 -5.91
CA THR A 66 12.89 -5.54 -5.84
C THR A 66 13.22 -4.05 -5.68
N GLN A 67 12.27 -3.17 -5.98
CA GLN A 67 12.44 -1.72 -5.97
C GLN A 67 11.77 -1.07 -4.75
N PHE A 68 10.69 -1.66 -4.26
CA PHE A 68 9.90 -1.20 -3.11
C PHE A 68 9.72 -2.31 -2.09
N ASN A 69 9.64 -1.94 -0.80
CA ASN A 69 9.44 -2.90 0.30
C ASN A 69 7.96 -3.03 0.70
N SER A 70 7.05 -2.33 0.03
CA SER A 70 5.63 -2.43 0.33
C SER A 70 4.71 -2.02 -0.82
N ILE A 71 3.42 -2.28 -0.62
CA ILE A 71 2.37 -1.84 -1.54
C ILE A 71 1.05 -1.52 -0.84
N GLU A 72 0.45 -0.39 -1.20
CA GLU A 72 -0.96 -0.13 -0.90
C GLU A 72 -1.80 -0.88 -1.93
N LEU A 73 -2.40 -1.99 -1.51
CA LEU A 73 -3.10 -2.92 -2.39
C LEU A 73 -4.55 -2.47 -2.58
N ASN A 74 -4.77 -1.57 -3.55
CA ASN A 74 -6.10 -1.04 -3.88
C ASN A 74 -7.01 -2.05 -4.61
N ALA A 75 -6.46 -3.09 -5.23
CA ALA A 75 -7.28 -4.08 -5.94
C ALA A 75 -8.33 -4.73 -5.03
N THR A 76 -7.99 -4.94 -3.76
CA THR A 76 -8.90 -5.55 -2.77
C THR A 76 -10.08 -4.68 -2.38
N PHE A 77 -9.99 -3.37 -2.62
CA PHE A 77 -11.12 -2.46 -2.47
C PHE A 77 -12.29 -2.84 -3.39
N TYR A 78 -12.00 -3.33 -4.59
CA TYR A 78 -13.04 -3.69 -5.57
C TYR A 78 -13.42 -5.15 -5.51
N LYS A 79 -12.49 -6.03 -5.16
CA LYS A 79 -12.72 -7.47 -5.09
C LYS A 79 -11.83 -8.11 -4.03
N SER A 80 -12.45 -8.79 -3.06
CA SER A 80 -11.69 -9.58 -2.08
C SER A 80 -10.84 -10.65 -2.79
N PRO A 81 -9.57 -10.84 -2.39
CA PRO A 81 -8.72 -11.84 -3.00
C PRO A 81 -9.09 -13.24 -2.48
N SER A 82 -8.83 -14.27 -3.28
CA SER A 82 -8.85 -15.66 -2.77
C SER A 82 -7.59 -15.95 -1.95
N PRO A 83 -7.61 -16.97 -1.06
CA PRO A 83 -6.40 -17.42 -0.37
C PRO A 83 -5.26 -17.77 -1.32
N ASP A 84 -5.52 -18.52 -2.40
CA ASP A 84 -4.51 -18.91 -3.39
C ASP A 84 -3.83 -17.71 -4.06
N GLN A 85 -4.60 -16.65 -4.31
CA GLN A 85 -4.08 -15.42 -4.87
C GLN A 85 -3.17 -14.69 -3.88
N VAL A 86 -3.51 -14.71 -2.58
CA VAL A 86 -2.67 -14.17 -1.51
C VAL A 86 -1.36 -14.96 -1.39
N PHE A 87 -1.41 -16.29 -1.41
CA PHE A 87 -0.21 -17.13 -1.40
C PHE A 87 0.68 -16.85 -2.62
N THR A 88 0.09 -16.81 -3.82
CA THR A 88 0.82 -16.51 -5.05
C THR A 88 1.52 -15.14 -4.99
N TRP A 89 0.86 -14.13 -4.41
CA TRP A 89 1.50 -12.81 -4.24
C TRP A 89 2.62 -12.84 -3.22
N LYS A 90 2.40 -13.52 -2.08
CA LYS A 90 3.41 -13.67 -1.03
C LYS A 90 4.67 -14.36 -1.57
N ASP A 91 4.51 -15.48 -2.28
CA ASP A 91 5.63 -16.28 -2.81
C ASP A 91 6.46 -15.53 -3.87
N LYS A 92 5.86 -14.53 -4.52
CA LYS A 92 6.51 -13.71 -5.54
C LYS A 92 7.32 -12.55 -4.97
N THR A 93 7.20 -12.27 -3.67
CA THR A 93 7.82 -11.11 -3.02
C THR A 93 8.80 -11.54 -1.92
N PRO A 94 9.81 -10.71 -1.58
CA PRO A 94 10.68 -10.96 -0.44
C PRO A 94 9.92 -11.14 0.88
N ALA A 95 10.53 -11.88 1.81
CA ALA A 95 9.90 -12.23 3.10
C ALA A 95 9.53 -11.01 3.97
N ASP A 96 10.23 -9.89 3.80
CA ASP A 96 10.01 -8.63 4.51
C ASP A 96 9.06 -7.67 3.79
N PHE A 97 8.60 -8.03 2.59
CA PHE A 97 7.69 -7.19 1.80
C PHE A 97 6.31 -7.08 2.46
N LYS A 98 5.79 -5.84 2.55
CA LYS A 98 4.52 -5.55 3.25
C LYS A 98 3.39 -5.24 2.29
N PHE A 99 2.29 -5.99 2.42
CA PHE A 99 1.03 -5.71 1.73
C PHE A 99 0.09 -4.93 2.64
N PHE A 100 -0.48 -3.85 2.12
CA PHE A 100 -1.51 -3.05 2.80
C PHE A 100 -2.83 -3.16 2.03
N PRO A 101 -3.59 -4.27 2.17
CA PRO A 101 -4.85 -4.49 1.46
C PRO A 101 -5.93 -3.53 1.96
N LYS A 102 -6.58 -2.84 1.01
CA LYS A 102 -7.70 -1.96 1.33
C LYS A 102 -8.96 -2.79 1.58
N VAL A 103 -9.71 -2.44 2.62
CA VAL A 103 -10.99 -3.08 2.96
C VAL A 103 -11.96 -2.98 1.77
N PRO A 104 -12.70 -4.05 1.43
CA PRO A 104 -13.64 -4.04 0.31
C PRO A 104 -14.67 -2.91 0.41
N ASN A 105 -14.97 -2.27 -0.73
CA ASN A 105 -15.95 -1.19 -0.84
C ASN A 105 -17.36 -1.62 -0.41
N THR A 106 -17.68 -2.91 -0.50
CA THR A 106 -18.90 -3.50 0.06
C THR A 106 -19.09 -3.17 1.53
N VAL A 107 -18.01 -3.12 2.31
CA VAL A 107 -18.08 -2.83 3.75
C VAL A 107 -18.38 -1.35 4.00
N LEU A 108 -17.58 -0.46 3.40
CA LEU A 108 -17.58 0.97 3.76
C LEU A 108 -18.50 1.82 2.89
N HIS A 109 -18.66 1.48 1.60
CA HIS A 109 -19.39 2.30 0.63
C HIS A 109 -20.80 1.77 0.38
N TYR A 110 -20.96 0.46 0.16
CA TYR A 110 -22.27 -0.12 -0.18
C TYR A 110 -23.10 -0.46 1.07
N ARG A 111 -22.60 -1.35 1.94
CA ARG A 111 -23.32 -1.77 3.14
C ARG A 111 -23.15 -0.81 4.32
N ARG A 112 -22.18 0.12 4.27
CA ARG A 112 -21.94 1.15 5.29
C ARG A 112 -21.92 0.58 6.72
N LEU A 113 -21.19 -0.52 6.89
CA LEU A 113 -21.05 -1.28 8.15
C LEU A 113 -22.28 -2.10 8.61
N ILE A 114 -23.34 -2.20 7.80
CA ILE A 114 -24.55 -2.98 8.12
C ILE A 114 -24.44 -4.39 7.52
N ASN A 115 -24.64 -5.45 8.32
CA ASN A 115 -24.61 -6.84 7.85
C ASN A 115 -23.35 -7.18 7.04
N ILE A 116 -22.17 -6.85 7.58
CA ILE A 116 -20.87 -6.99 6.89
C ILE A 116 -20.00 -8.15 7.41
N THR A 117 -20.47 -8.90 8.41
CA THR A 117 -19.67 -9.91 9.10
C THR A 117 -19.13 -10.99 8.16
N ASP A 118 -19.95 -11.47 7.23
CA ASP A 118 -19.58 -12.44 6.19
C ASP A 118 -18.45 -11.91 5.29
N VAL A 119 -18.61 -10.69 4.79
CA VAL A 119 -17.66 -10.04 3.88
C VAL A 119 -16.33 -9.78 4.59
N VAL A 120 -16.37 -9.24 5.80
CA VAL A 120 -15.16 -8.97 6.60
C VAL A 120 -14.47 -10.25 7.00
N THR A 121 -15.20 -11.28 7.42
CA THR A 121 -14.62 -12.57 7.82
C THR A 121 -13.92 -13.24 6.64
N GLY A 122 -14.56 -13.27 5.47
CA GLY A 122 -13.95 -13.83 4.26
C GLY A 122 -12.71 -13.05 3.83
N PHE A 123 -12.79 -11.72 3.81
CA PHE A 123 -11.65 -10.86 3.48
C PHE A 123 -10.49 -11.04 4.48
N ALA A 124 -10.77 -10.99 5.79
CA ALA A 124 -9.80 -11.18 6.85
C ALA A 124 -9.13 -12.56 6.74
N SER A 125 -9.90 -13.62 6.51
CA SER A 125 -9.40 -14.98 6.35
C SER A 125 -8.41 -15.11 5.18
N SER A 126 -8.69 -14.43 4.05
CA SER A 126 -7.76 -14.38 2.93
C SER A 126 -6.48 -13.62 3.27
N VAL A 127 -6.59 -12.39 3.79
CA VAL A 127 -5.42 -11.51 3.99
C VAL A 127 -4.54 -11.94 5.17
N LEU A 128 -5.08 -12.67 6.15
CA LEU A 128 -4.29 -13.25 7.23
C LEU A 128 -3.21 -14.22 6.72
N ASN A 129 -3.35 -14.76 5.50
CA ASN A 129 -2.32 -15.62 4.91
C ASN A 129 -1.05 -14.85 4.50
N PHE A 130 -1.07 -13.51 4.45
CA PHE A 130 0.18 -12.74 4.31
C PHE A 130 1.12 -12.97 5.51
N GLU A 131 0.58 -13.08 6.72
CA GLU A 131 1.35 -13.22 7.97
C GLU A 131 1.66 -14.68 8.34
N LYS A 132 0.95 -15.67 7.77
CA LYS A 132 1.16 -17.09 8.09
C LYS A 132 2.37 -17.65 7.35
N ASN A 133 3.36 -18.15 8.09
CA ASN A 133 4.46 -18.96 7.56
C ASN A 133 4.01 -20.40 7.31
#